data_AF-A0A7K7GPM6-F1
#
_entry.id   AF-A0A7K7GPM6-F1
#
_cell.length_a   1.000
_cell.length_b   1.000
_cell.length_c   1.000
_cell.angle_alpha   90.00
_cell.angle_beta   90.00
_cell.angle_gamma   90.00
#
_symmetry.space_group_name_H-M   'P 1'
#
loop_
_entity.id
_entity.type
_entity.pdbx_description
1 polymer ?
#
loop_
_entity_poly.entity_id
_entity_poly.type
_entity_poly.pdbx_seq_one_letter_code
_entity_poly.pdbx_strand_id
1 'polypeptide(L)'
;GVMAALGGAEGSIDGPALWAEVRALLPRSEDGLTLALSGEVEECVLPLLRRARALLYGAAGRPGAAAAAALERLSDILRDYSWEKLNAGPWREIGKGWRQVYAYGCLFGALAEVAAGRPLSRAVRLCDLGLLMGAAVQDNALARLVRALRPHLPPHRPPQRPGPPAGPAGSQRQPPSRRVRPEPPLPAVPPEQAVPRLRCPSLQHFRDNYLIPQRPVILEGVMDHWPCMKKWSVDYFCQVAGCRTVPVELGARYTDEEWSQQLMTVSDFISQYIMAENNVGYLAQHQLFDQIPELKEDISIPDYCCLGEGEEDDITINAWFGPGGTISPLHQDPQQNFLAQVFGRKYIRLYSPQDSENLYPYESQILHNTSQVDVEDPDLVKFPNFTKAAFQSCILLPGQILFIPVKYWHYVRSLELSFSVSFWWS
;
A
#
# COMPACT_ATOMS: atom_id res chain seq x y z
N GLY A 1 -34.37 7.18 -9.28
CA GLY A 1 -34.56 7.67 -7.91
C GLY A 1 -34.42 6.53 -6.93
N VAL A 2 -33.20 6.29 -6.46
CA VAL A 2 -32.84 5.60 -5.19
C VAL A 2 -31.42 6.09 -4.89
N MET A 3 -31.30 7.32 -4.35
CA MET A 3 -30.04 7.95 -3.92
C MET A 3 -30.37 8.80 -2.69
N ALA A 4 -30.86 8.16 -1.63
CA ALA A 4 -31.10 8.80 -0.34
C ALA A 4 -31.30 7.73 0.73
N ALA A 5 -30.22 7.30 1.40
CA ALA A 5 -30.24 6.78 2.78
C ALA A 5 -28.84 6.28 3.19
N LEU A 6 -27.88 7.19 3.37
CA LEU A 6 -26.72 6.97 4.25
C LEU A 6 -26.45 8.26 5.04
N GLY A 7 -27.48 8.77 5.72
CA GLY A 7 -27.33 9.77 6.77
C GLY A 7 -27.16 9.08 8.11
N GLY A 8 -26.00 8.47 8.33
CA GLY A 8 -25.60 8.07 9.68
C GLY A 8 -25.26 9.34 10.45
N ALA A 9 -25.89 9.54 11.60
CA ALA A 9 -25.62 10.66 12.48
C ALA A 9 -24.14 10.67 12.89
N GLU A 10 -23.34 11.53 12.25
CA GLU A 10 -22.02 11.91 12.73
C GLU A 10 -22.25 12.58 14.10
N GLY A 11 -21.75 11.96 15.17
CA GLY A 11 -21.78 12.55 16.50
C GLY A 11 -21.20 13.96 16.46
N SER A 12 -21.82 14.91 17.15
CA SER A 12 -21.40 16.31 17.11
C SER A 12 -19.98 16.45 17.66
N ILE A 13 -19.00 16.43 16.77
CA ILE A 13 -17.61 16.73 17.10
C ILE A 13 -17.59 18.17 17.62
N ASP A 14 -17.05 18.38 18.82
CA ASP A 14 -16.82 19.71 19.39
C ASP A 14 -15.76 20.42 18.54
N GLY A 15 -16.21 21.08 17.47
CA GLY A 15 -15.35 21.69 16.45
C GLY A 15 -14.29 22.65 17.01
N PRO A 16 -14.58 23.46 18.04
CA PRO A 16 -13.56 24.22 18.78
C PRO A 16 -12.46 23.37 19.42
N ALA A 17 -12.81 22.28 20.12
CA ALA A 17 -11.84 21.42 20.79
C ALA A 17 -10.96 20.67 19.78
N LEU A 18 -11.57 20.09 18.74
CA LEU A 18 -10.84 19.41 17.67
C LEU A 18 -9.89 20.37 16.94
N TRP A 19 -10.33 21.61 16.67
CA TRP A 19 -9.47 22.60 16.05
C TRP A 19 -8.25 22.92 16.92
N ALA A 20 -8.43 23.06 18.24
CA ALA A 20 -7.33 23.32 19.16
C ALA A 20 -6.29 22.19 19.15
N GLU A 21 -6.74 20.93 19.14
CA GLU A 21 -5.90 19.74 19.02
C GLU A 21 -5.09 19.76 17.71
N VAL A 22 -5.76 19.92 16.57
CA VAL A 22 -5.14 19.96 15.24
C VAL A 22 -4.18 21.14 15.11
N ARG A 23 -4.52 22.31 15.64
CA ARG A 23 -3.69 23.51 15.59
C ARG A 23 -2.40 23.34 16.40
N ALA A 24 -2.44 22.58 17.50
CA ALA A 24 -1.28 22.31 18.34
C ALA A 24 -0.20 21.47 17.64
N LEU A 25 -0.53 20.79 16.53
CA LEU A 25 0.44 20.05 15.70
C LEU A 25 1.37 20.95 14.89
N LEU A 26 1.01 22.23 14.75
CA LEU A 26 1.71 23.20 13.93
C LEU A 26 2.43 24.25 14.80
N PRO A 27 3.44 24.94 14.24
CA PRO A 27 4.14 26.02 14.93
C PRO A 27 3.18 27.10 15.47
N ARG A 28 3.51 27.70 16.63
CA ARG A 28 2.64 28.70 17.28
C ARG A 28 2.57 30.01 16.49
N SER A 29 3.70 30.46 15.95
CA SER A 29 3.81 31.69 15.14
C SER A 29 3.77 31.39 13.65
N GLU A 30 3.34 32.36 12.85
CA GLU A 30 3.28 32.23 11.39
C GLU A 30 4.66 31.94 10.80
N ASP A 31 5.70 32.65 11.28
CA ASP A 31 7.08 32.47 10.84
C ASP A 31 7.66 31.10 11.20
N GLY A 32 7.11 30.46 12.24
CA GLY A 32 7.49 29.10 12.62
C GLY A 32 7.09 28.05 11.58
N LEU A 33 6.02 28.28 10.80
CA LEU A 33 5.67 27.42 9.66
C LEU A 33 6.52 27.82 8.45
N THR A 34 7.72 27.26 8.42
CA THR A 34 8.72 27.51 7.39
C THR A 34 8.29 26.89 6.07
N LEU A 35 7.98 27.72 5.08
CA LEU A 35 7.67 27.28 3.70
C LEU A 35 8.97 26.97 2.93
N ALA A 36 9.91 26.28 3.57
CA ALA A 36 11.18 25.92 2.98
C ALA A 36 10.95 24.79 1.96
N LEU A 37 11.16 25.12 0.69
CA LEU A 37 11.10 24.16 -0.42
C LEU A 37 12.52 23.78 -0.82
N SER A 38 12.71 22.50 -1.11
CA SER A 38 13.96 21.90 -1.54
C SER A 38 14.01 21.92 -3.08
N GLY A 39 14.83 22.81 -3.64
CA GLY A 39 15.01 22.95 -5.08
C GLY A 39 14.10 24.00 -5.71
N GLU A 40 14.17 24.10 -7.03
CA GLU A 40 13.49 25.15 -7.79
C GLU A 40 12.01 24.82 -7.99
N VAL A 41 11.17 25.75 -7.57
CA VAL A 41 9.76 25.84 -7.95
C VAL A 41 9.53 27.21 -8.57
N GLU A 42 8.51 27.33 -9.40
CA GLU A 42 8.21 28.61 -10.04
C GLU A 42 7.87 29.70 -9.02
N GLU A 43 8.34 30.92 -9.28
CA GLU A 43 8.24 32.05 -8.35
C GLU A 43 6.79 32.39 -7.98
N CYS A 44 5.82 32.09 -8.87
CA CYS A 44 4.40 32.32 -8.65
C CYS A 44 3.80 31.48 -7.51
N VAL A 45 4.43 30.37 -7.14
CA VAL A 45 3.92 29.43 -6.11
C VAL A 45 4.15 29.96 -4.70
N LEU A 46 5.28 30.62 -4.45
CA LEU A 46 5.67 31.15 -3.14
C LEU A 46 4.64 32.14 -2.57
N PRO A 47 4.14 33.13 -3.32
CA PRO A 47 3.05 34.01 -2.87
C PRO A 47 1.76 33.26 -2.48
N LEU A 48 1.41 32.20 -3.22
CA LEU A 48 0.22 31.39 -2.93
C LEU A 48 0.36 30.63 -1.61
N LEU A 49 1.51 29.99 -1.38
CA LEU A 49 1.82 29.31 -0.12
C LEU A 49 1.82 30.30 1.06
N ARG A 50 2.45 31.47 0.90
CA ARG A 50 2.46 32.51 1.94
C ARG A 50 1.06 33.01 2.25
N ARG A 51 0.20 33.17 1.24
CA ARG A 51 -1.19 33.59 1.44
C ARG A 51 -2.02 32.52 2.14
N ALA A 52 -1.84 31.24 1.79
CA ALA A 52 -2.49 30.13 2.49
C ALA A 52 -2.05 30.08 3.97
N ARG A 53 -0.75 30.23 4.23
CA ARG A 53 -0.21 30.35 5.59
C ARG A 53 -0.82 31.54 6.34
N ALA A 54 -0.87 32.73 5.74
CA ALA A 54 -1.45 33.91 6.37
C ALA A 54 -2.95 33.72 6.71
N LEU A 55 -3.73 33.05 5.86
CA LEU A 55 -5.14 32.73 6.16
C LEU A 55 -5.29 31.76 7.34
N LEU A 56 -4.36 30.82 7.48
CA LEU A 56 -4.35 29.87 8.59
C LEU A 56 -4.02 30.54 9.93
N TYR A 57 -3.12 31.54 9.94
CA TYR A 57 -2.64 32.21 11.16
C TYR A 57 -3.32 33.56 11.45
N GLY A 58 -4.00 34.16 10.47
CA GLY A 58 -4.54 35.53 10.56
C GLY A 58 -5.76 35.68 11.46
N ALA A 59 -6.41 34.59 11.87
CA ALA A 59 -7.45 34.60 12.88
C ALA A 59 -6.84 34.28 14.25
N ALA A 60 -7.19 35.05 15.29
CA ALA A 60 -6.91 34.69 16.68
C ALA A 60 -7.79 33.49 17.08
N GLY A 61 -7.47 32.29 16.57
CA GLY A 61 -8.23 31.06 16.78
C GLY A 61 -8.54 30.30 15.49
N ARG A 62 -9.73 29.68 15.44
CA ARG A 62 -10.20 28.92 14.27
C ARG A 62 -10.51 29.86 13.10
N PRO A 63 -10.05 29.57 11.86
CA PRO A 63 -10.46 30.33 10.68
C PRO A 63 -11.98 30.37 10.58
N GLY A 64 -12.55 31.58 10.43
CA GLY A 64 -13.97 31.74 10.14
C GLY A 64 -14.33 31.17 8.77
N ALA A 65 -15.63 31.00 8.48
CA ALA A 65 -16.10 30.34 7.26
C ALA A 65 -15.51 30.93 5.96
N ALA A 66 -15.41 32.25 5.85
CA ALA A 66 -14.83 32.91 4.68
C ALA A 66 -13.32 32.63 4.52
N ALA A 67 -12.58 32.62 5.63
CA ALA A 67 -11.15 32.32 5.64
C ALA A 67 -10.90 30.83 5.32
N ALA A 68 -11.70 29.92 5.90
CA ALA A 68 -11.64 28.49 5.59
C ALA A 68 -11.92 28.21 4.10
N ALA A 69 -12.94 28.85 3.52
CA ALA A 69 -13.25 28.72 2.10
C ALA A 69 -12.16 29.32 1.19
N ALA A 70 -11.51 30.41 1.62
CA ALA A 70 -10.38 30.98 0.89
C ALA A 70 -9.13 30.08 0.96
N LEU A 71 -8.88 29.47 2.13
CA LEU A 71 -7.80 28.51 2.33
C LEU A 71 -8.01 27.25 1.48
N GLU A 72 -9.22 26.72 1.43
CA GLU A 72 -9.62 25.60 0.56
C GLU A 72 -9.29 25.92 -0.91
N ARG A 73 -9.77 27.05 -1.44
CA ARG A 73 -9.51 27.42 -2.85
C ARG A 73 -8.02 27.57 -3.16
N LEU A 74 -7.24 28.17 -2.27
CA LEU A 74 -5.79 28.27 -2.47
C LEU A 74 -5.12 26.90 -2.39
N SER A 75 -5.60 26.02 -1.51
CA SER A 75 -5.11 24.65 -1.41
C SER A 75 -5.40 23.85 -2.68
N ASP A 76 -6.56 24.04 -3.31
CA ASP A 76 -6.91 23.41 -4.58
C ASP A 76 -5.98 23.89 -5.70
N ILE A 77 -5.78 25.20 -5.83
CA ILE A 77 -4.86 25.78 -6.82
C ILE A 77 -3.44 25.21 -6.65
N LEU A 78 -2.94 25.14 -5.41
CA LEU A 78 -1.62 24.58 -5.13
C LEU A 78 -1.51 23.11 -5.52
N ARG A 79 -2.55 22.31 -5.23
CA ARG A 79 -2.59 20.87 -5.56
C ARG A 79 -2.72 20.63 -7.05
N ASP A 80 -3.61 21.34 -7.74
CA ASP A 80 -3.83 21.20 -9.17
C ASP A 80 -2.57 21.59 -9.95
N TYR A 81 -1.95 22.72 -9.56
CA TYR A 81 -0.74 23.18 -10.23
C TYR A 81 0.44 22.23 -10.01
N SER A 82 0.67 21.80 -8.76
CA SER A 82 1.73 20.84 -8.48
C SER A 82 1.44 19.46 -9.06
N TRP A 83 0.18 19.03 -9.15
CA TRP A 83 -0.21 17.77 -9.79
C TRP A 83 0.24 17.72 -11.26
N GLU A 84 0.01 18.79 -12.03
CA GLU A 84 0.49 18.87 -13.41
C GLU A 84 2.01 18.67 -13.50
N LYS A 85 2.76 19.28 -12.57
CA LYS A 85 4.23 19.12 -12.52
C LYS A 85 4.65 17.72 -12.10
N LEU A 86 3.96 17.11 -11.15
CA LEU A 86 4.23 15.73 -10.70
C LEU A 86 4.01 14.69 -11.81
N ASN A 87 3.15 15.00 -12.78
CA ASN A 87 2.80 14.11 -13.90
C ASN A 87 3.45 14.51 -15.23
N ALA A 88 4.38 15.47 -15.23
CA ALA A 88 5.02 15.97 -16.45
C ALA A 88 6.15 15.06 -17.00
N GLY A 89 6.56 14.04 -16.25
CA GLY A 89 7.68 13.17 -16.63
C GLY A 89 7.95 12.05 -15.62
N PRO A 90 9.06 11.31 -15.78
CA PRO A 90 9.43 10.22 -14.88
C PRO A 90 9.56 10.67 -13.42
N TRP A 91 8.97 9.93 -12.48
CA TRP A 91 8.92 10.30 -11.06
C TRP A 91 10.29 10.65 -10.45
N ARG A 92 11.34 9.96 -10.87
CA ARG A 92 12.74 10.18 -10.42
C ARG A 92 13.30 11.54 -10.82
N GLU A 93 12.79 12.15 -11.89
CA GLU A 93 13.21 13.47 -12.39
C GLU A 93 12.41 14.61 -11.77
N ILE A 94 11.29 14.30 -11.10
CA ILE A 94 10.45 15.30 -10.45
C ILE A 94 11.12 15.82 -9.19
N GLY A 95 11.47 17.11 -9.20
CA GLY A 95 12.12 17.80 -8.08
C GLY A 95 11.33 17.73 -6.78
N LYS A 96 12.05 17.56 -5.65
CA LYS A 96 11.47 17.45 -4.31
C LYS A 96 10.59 18.64 -3.93
N GLY A 97 10.93 19.85 -4.39
CA GLY A 97 10.17 21.07 -4.14
C GLY A 97 8.70 20.96 -4.59
N TRP A 98 8.42 20.40 -5.76
CA TRP A 98 7.05 20.20 -6.25
C TRP A 98 6.26 19.20 -5.39
N ARG A 99 6.92 18.16 -4.89
CA ARG A 99 6.30 17.21 -3.95
C ARG A 99 5.97 17.88 -2.61
N GLN A 100 6.81 18.80 -2.15
CA GLN A 100 6.52 19.60 -0.95
C GLN A 100 5.38 20.60 -1.18
N VAL A 101 5.29 21.22 -2.37
CA VAL A 101 4.16 22.09 -2.72
C VAL A 101 2.85 21.31 -2.67
N TYR A 102 2.82 20.11 -3.26
CA TYR A 102 1.65 19.23 -3.23
C TYR A 102 1.27 18.85 -1.78
N ALA A 103 2.27 18.50 -0.95
CA ALA A 103 2.07 18.20 0.47
C ALA A 103 1.52 19.40 1.26
N TYR A 104 2.02 20.61 1.03
CA TYR A 104 1.49 21.84 1.65
C TYR A 104 0.06 22.13 1.19
N GLY A 105 -0.24 21.97 -0.11
CA GLY A 105 -1.60 22.07 -0.63
C GLY A 105 -2.54 21.10 0.09
N CYS A 106 -2.13 19.84 0.25
CA CYS A 106 -2.90 18.85 1.01
C CYS A 106 -3.08 19.23 2.49
N LEU A 107 -2.03 19.70 3.15
CA LEU A 107 -2.08 20.13 4.56
C LEU A 107 -3.05 21.30 4.75
N PHE A 108 -2.94 22.34 3.93
CA PHE A 108 -3.82 23.49 4.01
C PHE A 108 -5.28 23.13 3.70
N GLY A 109 -5.51 22.28 2.70
CA GLY A 109 -6.85 21.79 2.38
C GLY A 109 -7.45 20.99 3.54
N ALA A 110 -6.69 20.07 4.13
CA ALA A 110 -7.15 19.28 5.27
C ALA A 110 -7.52 20.16 6.47
N LEU A 111 -6.69 21.17 6.78
CA LEU A 111 -6.99 22.15 7.82
C LEU A 111 -8.21 23.00 7.49
N ALA A 112 -8.43 23.35 6.22
CA ALA A 112 -9.63 24.08 5.79
C ALA A 112 -10.91 23.26 6.00
N GLU A 113 -10.87 21.94 5.73
CA GLU A 113 -11.99 21.03 5.98
C GLU A 113 -12.35 20.96 7.48
N VAL A 114 -11.34 20.80 8.34
CA VAL A 114 -11.53 20.78 9.80
C VAL A 114 -12.05 22.15 10.28
N ALA A 115 -11.46 23.24 9.81
CA ALA A 115 -11.90 24.60 10.15
C ALA A 115 -13.33 24.89 9.67
N ALA A 116 -13.79 24.28 8.57
CA ALA A 116 -15.15 24.41 8.09
C ALA A 116 -16.15 23.49 8.82
N GLY A 117 -15.68 22.53 9.63
CA GLY A 117 -16.54 21.53 10.26
C GLY A 117 -17.15 20.55 9.26
N ARG A 118 -16.45 20.27 8.16
CA ARG A 118 -16.87 19.30 7.14
C ARG A 118 -16.50 17.87 7.57
N PRO A 119 -17.07 16.82 6.91
CA PRO A 119 -16.76 15.44 7.25
C PRO A 119 -15.26 15.17 7.25
N LEU A 120 -14.75 14.63 8.36
CA LEU A 120 -13.30 14.43 8.56
C LEU A 120 -12.67 13.48 7.55
N SER A 121 -13.47 12.62 6.90
CA SER A 121 -13.02 11.77 5.80
C SER A 121 -12.40 12.56 4.64
N ARG A 122 -12.88 13.78 4.36
CA ARG A 122 -12.27 14.68 3.36
C ARG A 122 -10.88 15.12 3.77
N ALA A 123 -10.70 15.49 5.04
CA ALA A 123 -9.42 15.90 5.59
C ALA A 123 -8.40 14.73 5.61
N VAL A 124 -8.83 13.53 6.01
CA VAL A 124 -7.99 12.32 5.95
C VAL A 124 -7.57 11.99 4.53
N ARG A 125 -8.51 12.03 3.57
CA ARG A 125 -8.20 11.80 2.15
C ARG A 125 -7.14 12.78 1.64
N LEU A 126 -7.26 14.07 1.96
CA LEU A 126 -6.25 15.06 1.59
C LEU A 126 -4.89 14.74 2.21
N CYS A 127 -4.85 14.34 3.49
CA CYS A 127 -3.61 13.94 4.13
C CYS A 127 -2.98 12.73 3.46
N ASP A 128 -3.76 11.69 3.14
CA ASP A 128 -3.25 10.50 2.47
C ASP A 128 -2.75 10.81 1.06
N LEU A 129 -3.43 11.66 0.29
CA LEU A 129 -2.92 12.11 -1.01
C LEU A 129 -1.56 12.79 -0.87
N GLY A 130 -1.41 13.67 0.13
CA GLY A 130 -0.13 14.34 0.39
C GLY A 130 0.96 13.39 0.89
N LEU A 131 0.61 12.29 1.57
CA LEU A 131 1.56 11.24 1.95
C LEU A 131 1.96 10.35 0.75
N LEU A 132 1.01 10.06 -0.15
CA LEU A 132 1.24 9.22 -1.32
C LEU A 132 2.06 9.92 -2.41
N MET A 133 1.78 11.22 -2.63
CA MET A 133 2.35 11.96 -3.77
C MET A 133 3.26 13.12 -3.36
N GLY A 134 3.23 13.50 -2.10
CA GLY A 134 4.03 14.61 -1.59
C GLY A 134 5.39 14.17 -1.07
N ALA A 135 6.09 15.12 -0.48
CA ALA A 135 7.26 14.87 0.35
C ALA A 135 6.97 15.37 1.77
N ALA A 136 7.68 14.81 2.74
CA ALA A 136 7.57 15.21 4.14
C ALA A 136 7.72 16.74 4.31
N VAL A 137 6.76 17.34 5.02
CA VAL A 137 6.75 18.75 5.41
C VAL A 137 6.39 18.88 6.88
N GLN A 138 6.99 19.87 7.56
CA GLN A 138 6.68 20.23 8.95
C GLN A 138 6.64 18.99 9.87
N ASP A 139 7.76 18.26 9.97
CA ASP A 139 7.89 17.05 10.81
C ASP A 139 6.74 16.04 10.60
N ASN A 140 6.48 15.69 9.34
CA ASN A 140 5.40 14.78 8.95
C ASN A 140 4.01 15.23 9.45
N ALA A 141 3.71 16.53 9.29
CA ALA A 141 2.44 17.12 9.75
C ALA A 141 1.19 16.39 9.25
N LEU A 142 1.20 15.88 8.02
CA LEU A 142 0.07 15.12 7.46
C LEU A 142 -0.21 13.83 8.24
N ALA A 143 0.83 13.03 8.52
CA ALA A 143 0.68 11.79 9.30
C ALA A 143 0.20 12.09 10.73
N ARG A 144 0.77 13.13 11.37
CA ARG A 144 0.34 13.58 12.71
C ARG A 144 -1.11 14.07 12.71
N LEU A 145 -1.53 14.76 11.65
CA LEU A 145 -2.90 15.22 11.48
C LEU A 145 -3.87 14.04 11.36
N VAL A 146 -3.58 13.04 10.53
CA VAL A 146 -4.43 11.83 10.46
C VAL A 146 -4.55 11.15 11.81
N ARG A 147 -3.45 11.05 12.57
CA ARG A 147 -3.46 10.46 13.92
C ARG A 147 -4.36 11.23 14.88
N ALA A 148 -4.36 12.56 14.83
CA ALA A 148 -5.24 13.40 15.64
C ALA A 148 -6.71 13.31 15.20
N LEU A 149 -6.99 13.12 13.90
CA LEU A 149 -8.36 12.98 13.40
C LEU A 149 -8.97 11.60 13.66
N ARG A 150 -8.15 10.55 13.75
CA ARG A 150 -8.59 9.15 13.87
C ARG A 150 -9.60 8.89 15.00
N PRO A 151 -9.40 9.37 16.26
CA PRO A 151 -10.35 9.13 17.34
C PRO A 151 -11.73 9.75 17.13
N HIS A 152 -11.84 10.73 16.22
CA HIS A 152 -13.07 11.47 15.93
C HIS A 152 -13.81 10.94 14.70
N LEU A 153 -13.24 9.95 13.99
CA LEU A 153 -13.90 9.29 12.86
C LEU A 153 -14.85 8.19 13.36
N PRO A 154 -15.96 7.95 12.65
CA PRO A 154 -16.81 6.81 12.96
C PRO A 154 -16.01 5.51 12.79
N PRO A 155 -16.24 4.51 13.67
CA PRO A 155 -15.57 3.23 13.54
C PRO A 155 -15.96 2.58 12.21
N HIS A 156 -14.95 2.26 11.40
CA HIS A 156 -15.14 1.48 10.18
C HIS A 156 -15.43 0.02 10.58
N ARG A 157 -16.68 -0.39 10.38
CA ARG A 157 -17.05 -1.81 10.49
C ARG A 157 -16.83 -2.48 9.14
N PRO A 158 -16.43 -3.76 9.13
CA PRO A 158 -16.45 -4.54 7.91
C PRO A 158 -17.85 -4.48 7.32
N PRO A 159 -18.00 -4.28 6.00
CA PRO A 159 -19.29 -4.48 5.36
C PRO A 159 -19.78 -5.89 5.69
N GLN A 160 -21.02 -6.01 6.18
CA GLN A 160 -21.60 -7.33 6.42
C GLN A 160 -21.65 -8.06 5.08
N ARG A 161 -21.22 -9.33 5.05
CA ARG A 161 -21.45 -10.20 3.89
C ARG A 161 -22.93 -10.09 3.51
N PRO A 162 -23.27 -9.92 2.22
CA PRO A 162 -24.66 -9.88 1.81
C PRO A 162 -25.38 -11.10 2.38
N GLY A 163 -26.38 -10.87 3.23
CA GLY A 163 -27.28 -11.94 3.64
C GLY A 163 -27.94 -12.54 2.39
N PRO A 164 -28.38 -13.81 2.43
CA PRO A 164 -29.20 -14.34 1.35
C PRO A 164 -30.39 -13.39 1.12
N PRO A 165 -30.77 -13.10 -0.14
CA PRO A 165 -31.86 -12.17 -0.41
C PRO A 165 -33.11 -12.62 0.36
N ALA A 166 -33.77 -11.67 1.03
CA ALA A 166 -35.03 -11.91 1.70
C ALA A 166 -36.08 -12.32 0.67
N GLY A 167 -36.23 -13.62 0.46
CA GLY A 167 -37.29 -14.18 -0.36
C GLY A 167 -38.65 -13.95 0.31
N PRO A 168 -39.75 -13.85 -0.46
CA PRO A 168 -41.09 -13.75 0.10
C PRO A 168 -41.36 -14.96 1.00
N ALA A 169 -41.91 -14.70 2.18
CA ALA A 169 -42.30 -15.72 3.15
C ALA A 169 -43.29 -16.69 2.48
N GLY A 170 -42.86 -17.94 2.27
CA GLY A 170 -43.73 -19.02 1.78
C GLY A 170 -43.25 -19.69 0.49
N SER A 171 -42.07 -20.31 0.51
CA SER A 171 -41.87 -21.60 -0.19
C SER A 171 -40.62 -22.27 0.37
N GLN A 172 -40.74 -23.53 0.78
CA GLN A 172 -39.58 -24.39 1.04
C GLN A 172 -38.87 -24.62 -0.29
N ARG A 173 -37.89 -23.76 -0.62
CA ARG A 173 -36.92 -24.01 -1.67
C ARG A 173 -35.60 -24.37 -1.00
N GLN A 174 -35.05 -25.51 -1.41
CA GLN A 174 -33.70 -25.93 -1.06
C GLN A 174 -32.72 -24.76 -1.25
N PRO A 175 -31.70 -24.63 -0.39
CA PRO A 175 -30.73 -23.55 -0.53
C PRO A 175 -30.11 -23.62 -1.94
N PRO A 176 -29.97 -22.47 -2.65
CA PRO A 176 -29.28 -22.46 -3.93
C PRO A 176 -27.89 -23.01 -3.68
N SER A 177 -27.51 -24.06 -4.42
CA SER A 177 -26.17 -24.60 -4.37
C SER A 177 -25.21 -23.45 -4.62
N ARG A 178 -24.34 -23.16 -3.65
CA ARG A 178 -23.18 -22.31 -3.86
C ARG A 178 -22.52 -22.83 -5.14
N ARG A 179 -22.47 -22.01 -6.18
CA ARG A 179 -21.45 -22.20 -7.22
C ARG A 179 -20.12 -21.90 -6.54
N VAL A 180 -19.60 -22.91 -5.83
CA VAL A 180 -18.20 -22.97 -5.43
C VAL A 180 -17.47 -22.90 -6.77
N ARG A 181 -16.83 -21.76 -7.07
CA ARG A 181 -15.81 -21.76 -8.12
C ARG A 181 -14.87 -22.90 -7.73
N PRO A 182 -14.58 -23.86 -8.62
CA PRO A 182 -13.63 -24.91 -8.29
C PRO A 182 -12.36 -24.22 -7.82
N GLU A 183 -11.92 -24.49 -6.58
CA GLU A 183 -10.61 -24.02 -6.16
C GLU A 183 -9.61 -24.57 -7.18
N PRO A 184 -8.75 -23.72 -7.79
CA PRO A 184 -7.71 -24.23 -8.66
C PRO A 184 -6.92 -25.28 -7.88
N PRO A 185 -6.61 -26.44 -8.48
CA PRO A 185 -5.81 -27.44 -7.80
C PRO A 185 -4.52 -26.79 -7.29
N LEU A 186 -4.15 -27.12 -6.04
CA LEU A 186 -2.91 -26.62 -5.46
C LEU A 186 -1.74 -27.00 -6.39
N PRO A 187 -0.87 -26.05 -6.74
CA PRO A 187 0.30 -26.36 -7.54
C PRO A 187 1.15 -27.44 -6.86
N ALA A 188 1.53 -28.46 -7.62
CA ALA A 188 2.48 -29.44 -7.15
C ALA A 188 3.85 -28.80 -6.97
N VAL A 189 4.49 -29.04 -5.83
CA VAL A 189 5.87 -28.61 -5.55
C VAL A 189 6.71 -29.88 -5.36
N PRO A 190 7.35 -30.39 -6.42
CA PRO A 190 8.19 -31.58 -6.32
C PRO A 190 9.35 -31.34 -5.34
N PRO A 191 9.73 -32.32 -4.50
CA PRO A 191 10.79 -32.16 -3.50
C PRO A 191 12.13 -31.67 -4.08
N GLU A 192 12.48 -32.11 -5.29
CA GLU A 192 13.69 -31.75 -6.01
C GLU A 192 13.73 -30.29 -6.51
N GLN A 193 12.56 -29.67 -6.64
CA GLN A 193 12.40 -28.26 -7.01
C GLN A 193 12.00 -27.39 -5.80
N ALA A 194 11.83 -27.98 -4.62
CA ALA A 194 11.37 -27.24 -3.46
C ALA A 194 12.44 -26.27 -2.96
N VAL A 195 12.03 -25.05 -2.60
CA VAL A 195 12.88 -24.14 -1.84
C VAL A 195 13.20 -24.77 -0.47
N PRO A 196 14.48 -24.81 -0.03
CA PRO A 196 14.85 -25.36 1.27
C PRO A 196 14.22 -24.57 2.41
N ARG A 197 13.96 -25.25 3.53
CA ARG A 197 13.39 -24.66 4.75
C ARG A 197 14.37 -24.81 5.89
N LEU A 198 14.61 -23.72 6.61
CA LEU A 198 15.45 -23.69 7.80
C LEU A 198 14.71 -23.02 8.95
N ARG A 199 14.74 -23.66 10.12
CA ARG A 199 14.18 -23.08 11.34
C ARG A 199 15.24 -22.27 12.07
N CYS A 200 15.00 -20.97 12.22
CA CYS A 200 15.86 -20.02 12.94
C CYS A 200 17.38 -20.24 12.73
N PRO A 201 17.88 -20.29 11.47
CA PRO A 201 19.31 -20.47 11.25
C PRO A 201 20.12 -19.34 11.89
N SER A 202 21.36 -19.62 12.29
CA SER A 202 22.25 -18.55 12.75
C SER A 202 22.52 -17.55 11.64
N LEU A 203 22.79 -16.28 11.99
CA LEU A 203 23.18 -15.25 11.04
C LEU A 203 24.35 -15.70 10.15
N GLN A 204 25.36 -16.35 10.74
CA GLN A 204 26.50 -16.90 10.01
C GLN A 204 26.06 -17.98 9.00
N HIS A 205 25.21 -18.93 9.40
CA HIS A 205 24.75 -19.97 8.50
C HIS A 205 23.95 -19.39 7.33
N PHE A 206 23.05 -18.46 7.60
CA PHE A 206 22.30 -17.74 6.56
C PHE A 206 23.25 -16.98 5.62
N ARG A 207 24.20 -16.24 6.17
CA ARG A 207 25.21 -15.48 5.41
C ARG A 207 25.98 -16.37 4.45
N ASP A 208 26.60 -17.42 4.97
CA ASP A 208 27.59 -18.23 4.24
C ASP A 208 26.92 -19.15 3.20
N ASN A 209 25.69 -19.62 3.48
CA ASN A 209 25.03 -20.65 2.66
C ASN A 209 23.90 -20.12 1.77
N TYR A 210 23.41 -18.90 2.02
CA TYR A 210 22.27 -18.33 1.29
C TYR A 210 22.50 -16.90 0.80
N LEU A 211 22.89 -15.97 1.66
CA LEU A 211 23.10 -14.58 1.26
C LEU A 211 24.27 -14.44 0.28
N ILE A 212 25.49 -14.84 0.67
CA ILE A 212 26.68 -14.75 -0.19
C ILE A 212 26.50 -15.53 -1.50
N PRO A 213 26.06 -16.81 -1.50
CA PRO A 213 25.88 -17.56 -2.73
C PRO A 213 24.58 -17.22 -3.49
N GLN A 214 23.78 -16.26 -2.99
CA GLN A 214 22.52 -15.81 -3.57
C GLN A 214 21.54 -16.97 -3.84
N ARG A 215 21.19 -17.72 -2.77
CA ARG A 215 20.29 -18.88 -2.86
C ARG A 215 18.99 -18.62 -2.10
N PRO A 216 17.81 -18.87 -2.70
CA PRO A 216 16.55 -18.75 -1.99
C PRO A 216 16.43 -19.73 -0.83
N VAL A 217 15.77 -19.30 0.25
CA VAL A 217 15.48 -20.13 1.42
C VAL A 217 14.24 -19.65 2.14
N ILE A 218 13.48 -20.57 2.71
CA ILE A 218 12.40 -20.26 3.63
C ILE A 218 12.93 -20.32 5.06
N LEU A 219 12.72 -19.25 5.81
CA LEU A 219 13.05 -19.14 7.23
C LEU A 219 11.78 -19.37 8.06
N GLU A 220 11.83 -20.33 8.97
CA GLU A 220 10.74 -20.72 9.86
C GLU A 220 11.07 -20.34 11.30
N GLY A 221 10.05 -19.99 12.11
CA GLY A 221 10.23 -19.63 13.51
C GLY A 221 10.78 -18.22 13.76
N VAL A 222 11.05 -17.44 12.70
CA VAL A 222 11.63 -16.09 12.81
C VAL A 222 10.55 -15.06 13.18
N MET A 223 9.38 -15.11 12.56
CA MET A 223 8.31 -14.11 12.74
C MET A 223 7.12 -14.60 13.58
N ASP A 224 7.15 -15.83 14.10
CA ASP A 224 6.05 -16.44 14.87
C ASP A 224 5.60 -15.58 16.07
N HIS A 225 6.51 -14.75 16.59
CA HIS A 225 6.29 -13.88 17.74
C HIS A 225 5.78 -12.47 17.37
N TRP A 226 5.73 -12.11 16.08
CA TRP A 226 5.27 -10.79 15.66
C TRP A 226 3.78 -10.59 16.03
N PRO A 227 3.38 -9.42 16.55
CA PRO A 227 1.99 -9.16 16.89
C PRO A 227 1.01 -9.35 15.73
N CYS A 228 1.43 -9.06 14.49
CA CYS A 228 0.62 -9.22 13.29
C CYS A 228 0.06 -10.65 13.13
N MET A 229 0.80 -11.67 13.54
CA MET A 229 0.42 -13.09 13.43
C MET A 229 -0.84 -13.44 14.23
N LYS A 230 -1.18 -12.64 15.23
CA LYS A 230 -2.37 -12.84 16.07
C LYS A 230 -3.41 -11.74 15.92
N LYS A 231 -2.96 -10.50 15.65
CA LYS A 231 -3.83 -9.32 15.60
C LYS A 231 -4.52 -9.14 14.25
N TRP A 232 -3.80 -9.39 13.15
CA TRP A 232 -4.27 -8.96 11.84
C TRP A 232 -5.38 -9.86 11.31
N SER A 233 -6.46 -9.21 10.92
CA SER A 233 -7.64 -9.78 10.27
C SER A 233 -8.26 -8.70 9.40
N VAL A 234 -9.20 -9.08 8.53
CA VAL A 234 -9.95 -8.09 7.73
C VAL A 234 -10.62 -7.06 8.64
N ASP A 235 -11.19 -7.51 9.76
CA ASP A 235 -11.84 -6.64 10.74
C ASP A 235 -10.88 -5.67 11.39
N TYR A 236 -9.68 -6.15 11.75
CA TYR A 236 -8.62 -5.30 12.29
C TYR A 236 -8.19 -4.22 11.29
N PHE A 237 -8.01 -4.57 10.01
CA PHE A 237 -7.66 -3.59 8.98
C PHE A 237 -8.78 -2.57 8.74
N CYS A 238 -10.04 -2.97 8.74
CA CYS A 238 -11.15 -2.01 8.71
C CYS A 238 -11.05 -1.03 9.90
N GLN A 239 -10.81 -1.52 11.11
CA GLN A 239 -10.76 -0.67 12.32
C GLN A 239 -9.55 0.28 12.35
N VAL A 240 -8.37 -0.19 11.94
CA VAL A 240 -7.12 0.58 12.05
C VAL A 240 -6.86 1.44 10.82
N ALA A 241 -7.13 0.89 9.64
CA ALA A 241 -6.76 1.48 8.35
C ALA A 241 -7.96 1.83 7.47
N GLY A 242 -9.21 1.54 7.89
CA GLY A 242 -10.37 1.58 7.02
C GLY A 242 -10.65 2.91 6.32
N CYS A 243 -10.30 4.04 6.94
CA CYS A 243 -10.46 5.38 6.36
C CYS A 243 -9.30 5.80 5.46
N ARG A 244 -8.19 5.05 5.46
CA ARG A 244 -6.96 5.42 4.78
C ARG A 244 -7.08 5.16 3.29
N THR A 245 -6.66 6.13 2.49
CA THR A 245 -6.65 6.02 1.03
C THR A 245 -5.38 5.29 0.59
N VAL A 246 -5.53 4.24 -0.23
CA VAL A 246 -4.45 3.37 -0.69
C VAL A 246 -4.55 3.16 -2.21
N PRO A 247 -3.42 2.93 -2.89
CA PRO A 247 -3.41 2.49 -4.28
C PRO A 247 -3.81 1.02 -4.37
N VAL A 248 -4.69 0.70 -5.33
CA VAL A 248 -5.14 -0.65 -5.63
C VAL A 248 -4.98 -0.89 -7.12
N GLU A 249 -4.28 -1.95 -7.47
CA GLU A 249 -4.18 -2.47 -8.82
C GLU A 249 -5.46 -3.22 -9.19
N LEU A 250 -6.01 -2.92 -10.36
CA LEU A 250 -7.22 -3.54 -10.90
C LEU A 250 -6.87 -4.24 -12.21
N GLY A 251 -7.26 -5.51 -12.32
CA GLY A 251 -6.92 -6.37 -13.44
C GLY A 251 -6.31 -7.69 -12.96
N ALA A 252 -6.12 -8.64 -13.88
CA ALA A 252 -5.52 -9.93 -13.52
C ALA A 252 -4.01 -9.79 -13.30
N ARG A 253 -3.32 -9.01 -14.14
CA ARG A 253 -1.87 -8.79 -14.11
C ARG A 253 -1.53 -7.35 -14.53
N TYR A 254 -0.44 -6.80 -14.00
CA TYR A 254 0.05 -5.47 -14.41
C TYR A 254 0.63 -5.41 -15.83
N THR A 255 0.79 -6.57 -16.47
CA THR A 255 1.20 -6.70 -17.88
C THR A 255 0.04 -6.63 -18.86
N ASP A 256 -1.21 -6.64 -18.37
CA ASP A 256 -2.41 -6.66 -19.21
C ASP A 256 -2.81 -5.23 -19.62
N GLU A 257 -3.35 -5.05 -20.84
CA GLU A 257 -3.79 -3.73 -21.33
C GLU A 257 -4.95 -3.13 -20.52
N GLU A 258 -5.77 -3.98 -19.90
CA GLU A 258 -6.91 -3.58 -19.06
C GLU A 258 -6.48 -3.21 -17.62
N TRP A 259 -5.18 -3.36 -17.30
CA TRP A 259 -4.68 -3.01 -15.97
C TRP A 259 -4.79 -1.51 -15.71
N SER A 260 -5.22 -1.17 -14.50
CA SER A 260 -5.24 0.20 -14.03
C SER A 260 -4.95 0.25 -12.54
N GLN A 261 -4.58 1.43 -12.05
CA GLN A 261 -4.44 1.68 -10.63
C GLN A 261 -5.49 2.71 -10.20
N GLN A 262 -6.16 2.45 -9.08
CA GLN A 262 -7.15 3.36 -8.50
C GLN A 262 -6.85 3.63 -7.04
N LEU A 263 -7.10 4.88 -6.62
CA LEU A 263 -7.06 5.27 -5.22
C LEU A 263 -8.44 5.07 -4.60
N MET A 264 -8.51 4.30 -3.52
CA MET A 264 -9.73 4.08 -2.76
C MET A 264 -9.41 3.89 -1.28
N THR A 265 -10.42 3.89 -0.41
CA THR A 265 -10.18 3.60 1.00
C THR A 265 -9.91 2.11 1.21
N VAL A 266 -9.18 1.74 2.27
CA VAL A 266 -9.02 0.33 2.66
C VAL A 266 -10.38 -0.34 2.89
N SER A 267 -11.37 0.37 3.42
CA SER A 267 -12.72 -0.20 3.58
C SER A 267 -13.40 -0.48 2.25
N ASP A 268 -13.28 0.43 1.28
CA ASP A 268 -13.83 0.24 -0.06
C ASP A 268 -13.14 -0.92 -0.76
N PHE A 269 -11.81 -1.01 -0.65
CA PHE A 269 -11.01 -2.13 -1.16
C PHE A 269 -11.52 -3.46 -0.60
N ILE A 270 -11.64 -3.57 0.72
CA ILE A 270 -12.15 -4.77 1.41
C ILE A 270 -13.57 -5.09 0.96
N SER A 271 -14.45 -4.09 0.89
CA SER A 271 -15.84 -4.27 0.48
C SER A 271 -15.95 -4.84 -0.93
N GLN A 272 -15.25 -4.21 -1.88
CA GLN A 272 -15.44 -4.46 -3.30
C GLN A 272 -14.65 -5.67 -3.81
N TYR A 273 -13.44 -5.90 -3.31
CA TYR A 273 -12.51 -6.89 -3.87
C TYR A 273 -12.25 -8.08 -2.95
N ILE A 274 -12.47 -7.95 -1.64
CA ILE A 274 -12.32 -9.07 -0.69
C ILE A 274 -13.67 -9.72 -0.38
N MET A 275 -14.72 -8.93 -0.14
CA MET A 275 -16.02 -9.45 0.31
C MET A 275 -17.01 -9.73 -0.82
N ALA A 276 -17.07 -8.85 -1.83
CA ALA A 276 -17.99 -9.01 -2.95
C ALA A 276 -17.46 -9.94 -4.07
N GLU A 277 -16.14 -10.21 -4.10
CA GLU A 277 -15.47 -11.04 -5.12
C GLU A 277 -15.80 -10.63 -6.58
N ASN A 278 -16.09 -9.35 -6.81
CA ASN A 278 -16.58 -8.86 -8.11
C ASN A 278 -15.51 -9.00 -9.22
N ASN A 279 -14.27 -8.57 -8.92
CA ASN A 279 -13.10 -8.57 -9.80
C ASN A 279 -11.82 -8.74 -8.97
N VAL A 280 -10.66 -8.95 -9.63
CA VAL A 280 -9.36 -8.98 -8.95
C VAL A 280 -8.90 -7.55 -8.68
N GLY A 281 -8.77 -7.21 -7.40
CA GLY A 281 -8.14 -5.99 -6.93
C GLY A 281 -7.01 -6.34 -5.97
N TYR A 282 -5.86 -5.68 -6.10
CA TYR A 282 -4.68 -5.99 -5.32
C TYR A 282 -4.03 -4.72 -4.76
N LEU A 283 -3.99 -4.60 -3.43
CA LEU A 283 -3.14 -3.61 -2.76
C LEU A 283 -1.72 -4.17 -2.78
N ALA A 284 -0.98 -3.83 -3.83
CA ALA A 284 0.35 -4.34 -4.11
C ALA A 284 1.41 -3.26 -3.90
N GLN A 285 2.59 -3.67 -3.44
CA GLN A 285 3.80 -2.86 -3.39
C GLN A 285 3.60 -1.46 -2.77
N HIS A 286 2.84 -1.37 -1.68
CA HIS A 286 2.54 -0.10 -1.03
C HIS A 286 3.24 0.02 0.32
N GLN A 287 3.89 1.16 0.59
CA GLN A 287 4.56 1.49 1.87
C GLN A 287 3.52 1.84 2.96
N LEU A 288 2.60 0.90 3.21
CA LEU A 288 1.48 1.05 4.12
C LEU A 288 1.92 1.36 5.56
N PHE A 289 3.08 0.86 5.97
CA PHE A 289 3.60 0.98 7.33
C PHE A 289 4.12 2.38 7.65
N ASP A 290 4.58 3.13 6.65
CA ASP A 290 4.94 4.53 6.83
C ASP A 290 3.70 5.43 6.83
N GLN A 291 2.69 5.05 6.05
CA GLN A 291 1.39 5.70 6.08
C GLN A 291 0.63 5.45 7.39
N ILE A 292 0.74 4.24 7.95
CA ILE A 292 -0.02 3.77 9.13
C ILE A 292 0.96 3.19 10.18
N PRO A 293 1.57 4.03 11.01
CA PRO A 293 2.56 3.60 12.01
C PRO A 293 2.02 2.54 12.99
N GLU A 294 0.72 2.55 13.29
CA GLU A 294 0.10 1.55 14.17
C GLU A 294 0.20 0.11 13.62
N LEU A 295 0.33 -0.06 12.30
CA LEU A 295 0.62 -1.35 11.68
C LEU A 295 2.12 -1.68 11.71
N LYS A 296 2.99 -0.66 11.67
CA LYS A 296 4.45 -0.84 11.77
C LYS A 296 4.85 -1.42 13.13
N GLU A 297 4.14 -1.05 14.19
CA GLU A 297 4.31 -1.60 15.56
C GLU A 297 4.02 -3.11 15.65
N ASP A 298 3.33 -3.69 14.66
CA ASP A 298 2.94 -5.10 14.66
C ASP A 298 3.94 -6.03 13.94
N ILE A 299 5.00 -5.46 13.36
CA ILE A 299 6.05 -6.18 12.62
C ILE A 299 7.43 -5.79 13.15
N SER A 300 8.46 -6.50 12.70
CA SER A 300 9.85 -6.15 12.99
C SER A 300 10.70 -6.38 11.75
N ILE A 301 11.83 -5.69 11.66
CA ILE A 301 12.78 -5.96 10.58
C ILE A 301 13.49 -7.27 10.93
N PRO A 302 13.55 -8.28 10.03
CA PRO A 302 14.27 -9.51 10.30
C PRO A 302 15.76 -9.24 10.58
N ASP A 303 16.30 -9.78 11.67
CA ASP A 303 17.71 -9.57 12.09
C ASP A 303 18.72 -9.83 10.97
N TYR A 304 18.42 -10.74 10.04
CA TYR A 304 19.27 -11.05 8.90
C TYR A 304 19.55 -9.86 7.97
N CYS A 305 18.71 -8.81 7.99
CA CYS A 305 18.96 -7.57 7.25
C CYS A 305 20.21 -6.83 7.75
N CYS A 306 20.65 -7.05 9.00
CA CYS A 306 21.87 -6.43 9.53
C CYS A 306 23.16 -6.96 8.88
N LEU A 307 23.05 -7.99 8.03
CA LEU A 307 24.16 -8.53 7.25
C LEU A 307 24.41 -7.75 5.95
N GLY A 308 23.50 -6.83 5.61
CA GLY A 308 23.60 -5.95 4.46
C GLY A 308 24.59 -4.81 4.65
N GLU A 309 24.78 -4.05 3.57
CA GLU A 309 25.61 -2.84 3.56
C GLU A 309 24.78 -1.56 3.76
N GLY A 310 23.45 -1.64 3.59
CA GLY A 310 22.53 -0.52 3.81
C GLY A 310 22.21 -0.24 5.28
N GLU A 311 21.79 0.99 5.57
CA GLU A 311 21.26 1.37 6.88
C GLU A 311 19.83 0.83 7.07
N GLU A 312 19.40 0.63 8.32
CA GLU A 312 18.06 0.14 8.63
C GLU A 312 16.96 1.07 8.11
N ASP A 313 17.21 2.39 8.13
CA ASP A 313 16.28 3.42 7.64
C ASP A 313 16.09 3.39 6.11
N ASP A 314 17.00 2.74 5.36
CA ASP A 314 16.89 2.58 3.91
C ASP A 314 16.06 1.35 3.51
N ILE A 315 15.66 0.51 4.47
CA ILE A 315 14.86 -0.68 4.22
C ILE A 315 13.44 -0.28 3.81
N THR A 316 13.06 -0.62 2.58
CA THR A 316 11.72 -0.34 2.09
C THR A 316 10.78 -1.48 2.48
N ILE A 317 9.73 -1.14 3.24
CA ILE A 317 8.76 -2.12 3.76
C ILE A 317 7.43 -1.96 3.01
N ASN A 318 7.05 -2.97 2.22
CA ASN A 318 5.81 -2.95 1.44
C ASN A 318 4.78 -3.95 1.94
N ALA A 319 3.52 -3.56 1.89
CA ALA A 319 2.36 -4.42 2.12
C ALA A 319 1.84 -5.00 0.81
N TRP A 320 1.38 -6.25 0.89
CA TRP A 320 0.77 -6.99 -0.21
C TRP A 320 -0.52 -7.62 0.30
N PHE A 321 -1.67 -7.04 -0.03
CA PHE A 321 -2.98 -7.47 0.48
C PHE A 321 -3.97 -7.67 -0.66
N GLY A 322 -4.52 -8.89 -0.78
CA GLY A 322 -5.43 -9.21 -1.87
C GLY A 322 -6.24 -10.49 -1.65
N PRO A 323 -7.29 -10.71 -2.47
CA PRO A 323 -8.06 -11.94 -2.46
C PRO A 323 -7.23 -13.13 -3.01
N GLY A 324 -7.82 -14.32 -2.97
CA GLY A 324 -7.26 -15.45 -3.71
C GLY A 324 -7.24 -15.15 -5.21
N GLY A 325 -6.19 -15.58 -5.89
CA GLY A 325 -6.02 -15.40 -7.34
C GLY A 325 -5.28 -14.14 -7.76
N THR A 326 -4.82 -13.26 -6.86
CA THR A 326 -3.91 -12.18 -7.26
C THR A 326 -2.61 -12.75 -7.79
N ILE A 327 -2.10 -12.19 -8.88
CA ILE A 327 -0.88 -12.61 -9.54
C ILE A 327 0.08 -11.41 -9.63
N SER A 328 1.31 -11.63 -9.19
CA SER A 328 2.46 -10.81 -9.58
C SER A 328 3.21 -11.59 -10.67
N PRO A 329 3.14 -11.15 -11.95
CA PRO A 329 3.93 -11.69 -13.05
C PRO A 329 5.41 -11.89 -12.71
N LEU A 330 6.08 -12.74 -13.48
CA LEU A 330 7.50 -13.06 -13.25
C LEU A 330 8.36 -11.83 -13.47
N HIS A 331 9.03 -11.35 -12.42
CA HIS A 331 9.89 -10.17 -12.47
C HIS A 331 11.09 -10.31 -11.53
N GLN A 332 12.06 -9.40 -11.66
CA GLN A 332 13.22 -9.30 -10.78
C GLN A 332 13.31 -7.93 -10.10
N ASP A 333 13.74 -7.93 -8.84
CA ASP A 333 13.91 -6.73 -8.02
C ASP A 333 15.39 -6.31 -7.92
N PRO A 334 15.68 -5.02 -7.68
CA PRO A 334 17.06 -4.52 -7.60
C PRO A 334 17.74 -4.74 -6.25
N GLN A 335 17.02 -5.24 -5.23
CA GLN A 335 17.49 -5.39 -3.85
C GLN A 335 17.28 -6.82 -3.35
N GLN A 336 17.91 -7.17 -2.22
CA GLN A 336 17.57 -8.36 -1.45
C GLN A 336 16.14 -8.21 -0.92
N ASN A 337 15.39 -9.31 -0.83
CA ASN A 337 14.01 -9.25 -0.35
C ASN A 337 13.69 -10.38 0.64
N PHE A 338 13.10 -10.02 1.77
CA PHE A 338 12.38 -10.97 2.62
C PHE A 338 10.88 -10.79 2.44
N LEU A 339 10.20 -11.81 1.90
CA LEU A 339 8.75 -11.86 1.81
C LEU A 339 8.19 -12.66 2.99
N ALA A 340 7.70 -11.96 4.00
CA ALA A 340 7.10 -12.51 5.22
C ALA A 340 5.59 -12.73 5.02
N GLN A 341 5.11 -13.95 5.19
CA GLN A 341 3.70 -14.29 5.01
C GLN A 341 2.94 -14.22 6.35
N VAL A 342 1.94 -13.34 6.44
CA VAL A 342 1.19 -13.13 7.70
C VAL A 342 -0.05 -14.01 7.78
N PHE A 343 -0.89 -14.00 6.74
CA PHE A 343 -2.01 -14.94 6.62
C PHE A 343 -2.26 -15.31 5.16
N GLY A 344 -2.95 -16.42 4.94
CA GLY A 344 -3.12 -17.00 3.62
C GLY A 344 -1.84 -17.65 3.10
N ARG A 345 -1.91 -18.21 1.90
CA ARG A 345 -0.81 -18.93 1.24
C ARG A 345 -0.52 -18.35 -0.13
N LYS A 346 0.74 -18.36 -0.53
CA LYS A 346 1.19 -17.95 -1.85
C LYS A 346 1.99 -19.06 -2.52
N TYR A 347 1.65 -19.39 -3.76
CA TYR A 347 2.52 -20.19 -4.62
C TYR A 347 3.55 -19.26 -5.26
N ILE A 348 4.82 -19.66 -5.18
CA ILE A 348 5.95 -18.86 -5.66
C ILE A 348 6.83 -19.74 -6.53
N ARG A 349 7.25 -19.21 -7.68
CA ARG A 349 8.28 -19.82 -8.54
C ARG A 349 9.46 -18.87 -8.69
N LEU A 350 10.67 -19.40 -8.57
CA LEU A 350 11.93 -18.67 -8.51
C LEU A 350 12.88 -19.17 -9.59
N TYR A 351 13.43 -18.27 -10.38
CA TYR A 351 14.44 -18.56 -11.39
C TYR A 351 15.71 -17.75 -11.13
N SER A 352 16.86 -18.37 -11.36
CA SER A 352 18.16 -17.73 -11.18
C SER A 352 18.33 -16.57 -12.18
N PRO A 353 19.05 -15.49 -11.84
CA PRO A 353 19.47 -14.48 -12.81
C PRO A 353 20.22 -15.08 -14.02
N GLN A 354 20.86 -16.24 -13.85
CA GLN A 354 21.55 -16.96 -14.93
C GLN A 354 20.59 -17.49 -16.01
N ASP A 355 19.32 -17.67 -15.68
CA ASP A 355 18.30 -18.13 -16.63
C ASP A 355 17.61 -16.99 -17.40
N SER A 356 18.00 -15.73 -17.19
CA SER A 356 17.32 -14.55 -17.74
C SER A 356 17.05 -14.62 -19.25
N GLU A 357 17.99 -15.17 -20.04
CA GLU A 357 17.82 -15.33 -21.50
C GLU A 357 16.68 -16.29 -21.89
N ASN A 358 16.36 -17.24 -21.01
CA ASN A 358 15.26 -18.18 -21.20
C ASN A 358 13.91 -17.62 -20.73
N LEU A 359 13.89 -16.45 -20.07
CA LEU A 359 12.69 -15.86 -19.46
C LEU A 359 12.09 -14.72 -20.28
N TYR A 360 12.66 -14.38 -21.44
CA TYR A 360 12.13 -13.38 -22.36
C TYR A 360 11.67 -12.07 -21.69
N PRO A 361 12.58 -11.29 -21.07
CA PRO A 361 12.24 -9.99 -20.52
C PRO A 361 11.63 -9.05 -21.59
N TYR A 362 10.81 -8.08 -21.19
CA TYR A 362 10.41 -7.03 -22.13
C TYR A 362 11.62 -6.18 -22.56
N GLU A 363 11.60 -5.69 -23.79
CA GLU A 363 12.66 -4.79 -24.30
C GLU A 363 12.42 -3.32 -23.93
N SER A 364 11.25 -2.99 -23.35
CA SER A 364 10.90 -1.62 -22.98
C SER A 364 11.68 -1.14 -21.75
N GLN A 365 12.03 0.14 -21.69
CA GLN A 365 12.78 0.68 -20.54
C GLN A 365 12.04 0.53 -19.21
N ILE A 366 10.70 0.51 -19.23
CA ILE A 366 9.87 0.45 -18.03
C ILE A 366 9.72 -0.99 -17.51
N LEU A 367 9.54 -1.97 -18.41
CA LEU A 367 9.24 -3.36 -18.04
C LEU A 367 10.42 -4.33 -18.25
N HIS A 368 11.64 -3.82 -18.47
CA HIS A 368 12.83 -4.66 -18.73
C HIS A 368 13.15 -5.68 -17.63
N ASN A 369 12.62 -5.48 -16.42
CA ASN A 369 12.76 -6.39 -15.29
C ASN A 369 11.59 -7.38 -15.17
N THR A 370 10.66 -7.40 -16.11
CA THR A 370 9.48 -8.29 -16.15
C THR A 370 9.56 -9.22 -17.36
N SER A 371 9.19 -10.48 -17.17
CA SER A 371 9.12 -11.51 -18.20
C SER A 371 7.84 -11.35 -19.01
N GLN A 372 7.91 -11.62 -20.31
CA GLN A 372 6.74 -11.71 -21.18
C GLN A 372 5.96 -13.02 -21.00
N VAL A 373 6.51 -13.99 -20.26
CA VAL A 373 5.97 -15.34 -20.14
C VAL A 373 4.96 -15.44 -19.00
N ASP A 374 3.78 -16.00 -19.30
CA ASP A 374 2.88 -16.52 -18.28
C ASP A 374 3.45 -17.83 -17.70
N VAL A 375 3.86 -17.80 -16.45
CA VAL A 375 4.57 -18.91 -15.79
C VAL A 375 3.73 -20.18 -15.64
N GLU A 376 2.42 -20.02 -15.51
CA GLU A 376 1.49 -21.14 -15.29
C GLU A 376 0.80 -21.61 -16.57
N ASP A 377 0.79 -20.78 -17.62
CA ASP A 377 0.28 -21.12 -18.96
C ASP A 377 1.19 -20.57 -20.07
N PRO A 378 2.45 -21.07 -20.19
CA PRO A 378 3.43 -20.48 -21.10
C PRO A 378 3.12 -20.79 -22.57
N ASP A 379 3.09 -19.76 -23.43
CA ASP A 379 3.08 -19.94 -24.89
C ASP A 379 4.46 -20.44 -25.35
N LEU A 380 4.61 -21.76 -25.44
CA LEU A 380 5.87 -22.40 -25.85
C LEU A 380 6.17 -22.29 -27.34
N VAL A 381 5.21 -21.86 -28.17
CA VAL A 381 5.47 -21.53 -29.57
C VAL A 381 6.23 -20.20 -29.64
N LYS A 382 5.79 -19.22 -28.86
CA LYS A 382 6.42 -17.90 -28.77
C LYS A 382 7.69 -17.91 -27.90
N PHE A 383 7.70 -18.68 -26.82
CA PHE A 383 8.75 -18.70 -25.79
C PHE A 383 9.37 -20.09 -25.59
N PRO A 384 9.90 -20.74 -26.63
CA PRO A 384 10.34 -22.15 -26.57
C PRO A 384 11.45 -22.41 -25.54
N ASN A 385 12.33 -21.44 -25.28
CA ASN A 385 13.42 -21.60 -24.33
C ASN A 385 12.98 -21.60 -22.86
N PHE A 386 11.74 -21.18 -22.54
CA PHE A 386 11.25 -21.15 -21.16
C PHE A 386 11.29 -22.54 -20.49
N THR A 387 11.12 -23.60 -21.28
CA THR A 387 11.23 -25.00 -20.81
C THR A 387 12.64 -25.39 -20.36
N LYS A 388 13.66 -24.64 -20.76
CA LYS A 388 15.07 -24.87 -20.38
C LYS A 388 15.43 -24.20 -19.06
N ALA A 389 14.63 -23.22 -18.61
CA ALA A 389 14.91 -22.45 -17.41
C ALA A 389 14.69 -23.32 -16.17
N ALA A 390 15.74 -23.51 -15.38
CA ALA A 390 15.63 -24.23 -14.11
C ALA A 390 14.94 -23.34 -13.06
N PHE A 391 14.08 -23.93 -12.23
CA PHE A 391 13.39 -23.18 -11.19
C PHE A 391 13.31 -23.95 -9.87
N GLN A 392 13.15 -23.16 -8.81
CA GLN A 392 12.64 -23.64 -7.53
C GLN A 392 11.21 -23.14 -7.33
N SER A 393 10.41 -23.85 -6.53
CA SER A 393 9.08 -23.40 -6.17
C SER A 393 8.73 -23.71 -4.72
N CYS A 394 7.74 -23.00 -4.20
CA CYS A 394 7.21 -23.25 -2.88
C CYS A 394 5.75 -22.80 -2.75
N ILE A 395 5.08 -23.33 -1.73
CA ILE A 395 3.90 -22.70 -1.15
C ILE A 395 4.36 -22.08 0.16
N LEU A 396 4.35 -20.74 0.23
CA LEU A 396 4.71 -19.97 1.40
C LEU A 396 3.51 -19.90 2.35
N LEU A 397 3.71 -20.31 3.60
CA LEU A 397 2.67 -20.44 4.63
C LEU A 397 2.75 -19.29 5.65
N PRO A 398 1.67 -19.01 6.40
CA PRO A 398 1.71 -18.04 7.51
C PRO A 398 2.84 -18.34 8.50
N GLY A 399 3.60 -17.31 8.88
CA GLY A 399 4.74 -17.40 9.79
C GLY A 399 6.07 -17.73 9.10
N GLN A 400 6.06 -17.99 7.79
CA GLN A 400 7.27 -18.22 7.02
C GLN A 400 7.74 -16.94 6.34
N ILE A 401 9.07 -16.78 6.25
CA ILE A 401 9.73 -15.73 5.48
C ILE A 401 10.48 -16.37 4.32
N LEU A 402 10.21 -15.96 3.09
CA LEU A 402 11.01 -16.33 1.93
C LEU A 402 12.11 -15.29 1.71
N PHE A 403 13.36 -15.73 1.70
CA PHE A 403 14.48 -14.96 1.15
C PHE A 403 14.48 -15.08 -0.37
N ILE A 404 14.32 -13.95 -1.05
CA ILE A 404 14.46 -13.80 -2.49
C ILE A 404 15.76 -13.03 -2.71
N PRO A 405 16.81 -13.69 -3.24
CA PRO A 405 18.09 -13.02 -3.45
C PRO A 405 17.96 -11.90 -4.49
N VAL A 406 18.86 -10.92 -4.42
CA VAL A 406 18.86 -9.79 -5.37
C VAL A 406 18.86 -10.29 -6.82
N LYS A 407 18.03 -9.66 -7.66
CA LYS A 407 17.81 -10.01 -9.08
C LYS A 407 17.23 -11.42 -9.34
N TYR A 408 16.85 -12.20 -8.32
CA TYR A 408 16.11 -13.43 -8.59
C TYR A 408 14.75 -13.12 -9.22
N TRP A 409 14.45 -13.83 -10.30
CA TRP A 409 13.17 -13.76 -10.95
C TRP A 409 12.15 -14.51 -10.09
N HIS A 410 11.05 -13.86 -9.75
CA HIS A 410 10.02 -14.45 -8.91
C HIS A 410 8.62 -14.17 -9.46
N TYR A 411 7.82 -15.23 -9.51
CA TYR A 411 6.40 -15.22 -9.82
C TYR A 411 5.63 -15.55 -8.55
N VAL A 412 4.53 -14.84 -8.29
CA VAL A 412 3.75 -15.04 -7.06
C VAL A 412 2.26 -15.09 -7.40
N ARG A 413 1.56 -16.12 -6.89
CA ARG A 413 0.09 -16.18 -6.91
C ARG A 413 -0.47 -16.45 -5.53
N SER A 414 -1.43 -15.64 -5.10
CA SER A 414 -2.19 -15.88 -3.87
C SER A 414 -3.15 -17.06 -4.07
N LEU A 415 -3.08 -18.05 -3.20
CA LEU A 415 -3.95 -19.24 -3.24
C LEU A 415 -5.29 -19.00 -2.54
N GLU A 416 -5.33 -18.04 -1.64
CA GLU A 416 -6.49 -17.61 -0.86
C GLU A 416 -6.33 -16.13 -0.48
N LEU A 417 -7.27 -15.58 0.29
CA LEU A 417 -7.11 -14.26 0.91
C LEU A 417 -5.75 -14.18 1.62
N SER A 418 -4.92 -13.23 1.21
CA SER A 418 -3.50 -13.24 1.55
C SER A 418 -3.00 -11.86 1.97
N PHE A 419 -2.14 -11.83 2.98
CA PHE A 419 -1.36 -10.66 3.36
C PHE A 419 0.11 -11.04 3.56
N SER A 420 0.99 -10.33 2.87
CA SER A 420 2.44 -10.45 3.03
C SER A 420 3.08 -9.08 3.29
N VAL A 421 4.24 -9.11 3.95
CA VAL A 421 5.11 -7.95 4.14
C VAL A 421 6.43 -8.23 3.46
N SER A 422 6.88 -7.36 2.58
CA SER A 422 8.22 -7.48 1.98
C SER A 422 9.17 -6.45 2.57
N PHE A 423 10.42 -6.87 2.82
CA PHE A 423 11.50 -6.00 3.28
C PHE A 423 12.58 -5.98 2.20
N TRP A 424 12.74 -4.85 1.53
CA TRP A 424 13.78 -4.65 0.51
C TRP A 424 15.00 -4.00 1.15
N TRP A 425 16.14 -4.67 1.07
CA TRP A 425 17.39 -4.28 1.72
C TRP A 425 18.60 -4.57 0.82
N SER A 426 19.76 -4.01 1.13
CA SER A 426 20.96 -4.10 0.28
C SER A 426 22.14 -4.71 1.02
#